data_AF-A0A8T4HI79-F1
#
_entry.id   AF-A0A8T4HI79-F1
#
_cell.length_a   1.000
_cell.length_b   1.000
_cell.length_c   1.000
_cell.angle_alpha   90.00
_cell.angle_beta   90.00
_cell.angle_gamma   90.00
#
_symmetry.space_group_name_H-M   'P 1'
#
loop_
_entity.id
_entity.type
_entity.pdbx_description
1 polymer ?
#
loop_
_entity_poly.entity_id
_entity_poly.type
_entity_poly.pdbx_seq_one_letter_code
_entity_poly.pdbx_strand_id
1 'polypeptide(L)'
;MARNRGRHAAQRAATTATGHRRRGGLRSTRYRRGLGGTAIAAVVMAALTASQAPGVELGGDHDDGRSGAASDRTPGDDSYETELPPLESPHPPGASEPGAGGESGIPASVLAAYKKAAKSLASRTPGCGLRWELLAGIGKVESGHARGGAVDKEGTTLRPILGPVLNGQGFANIKDTDGGRWDSDADYDRAVGPMQFIPSTWDRWGADGNGDGRKDPNNIHDAALAAGDYLCAGGRDLSTGADLDRAILSYNNSSDYLRTVLAWYEFYRKGTHAVPDRDLSVLPTAPGLGESGGGPDKGSPERGGKGSGKGGGSDDKPNKPGNPGGGNNGGNNGGGNPGGGHENPSPSPEPTKPHAIKRVGAENLTAVAGENFAARPAVKVVTSKGKAVKGVKVRFAISGKTEATFQGGGKSETVSTNADGVATAPALSAGSRTGSFTVNATVPGKDLGKVGFTASVTAPKADTLARTSDVVLEAAKNAKFAHAVEVKATRKGKAVANTTLTATFGQDAKAGPYFGKDEQGDPIRNLTDLKTDANGVVKLPDLFADDQTGTYTLTLTADGGATLEVKLVIKG
;
A
#
# COMPACT_ATOMS: atom_id res chain seq x y z
N MET A 1 -50.99 -25.20 -18.11
CA MET A 1 -52.46 -25.42 -18.13
C MET A 1 -52.85 -26.01 -16.77
N ALA A 2 -53.94 -25.66 -16.09
CA ALA A 2 -55.00 -24.69 -16.36
C ALA A 2 -55.42 -23.99 -15.04
N ARG A 3 -56.15 -22.87 -15.15
CA ARG A 3 -56.76 -22.17 -13.99
C ARG A 3 -57.98 -22.96 -13.51
N ASN A 4 -58.33 -22.89 -12.22
CA ASN A 4 -59.71 -22.50 -11.89
C ASN A 4 -59.83 -21.75 -10.55
N ARG A 5 -60.88 -20.94 -10.43
CA ARG A 5 -61.24 -20.10 -9.26
C ARG A 5 -62.53 -20.62 -8.62
N GLY A 6 -62.72 -20.33 -7.33
CA GLY A 6 -64.00 -20.46 -6.61
C GLY A 6 -63.72 -20.56 -5.11
N ARG A 7 -63.70 -19.45 -4.35
CA ARG A 7 -64.87 -18.76 -3.77
C ARG A 7 -65.85 -19.72 -3.11
N HIS A 8 -65.97 -19.70 -1.79
CA HIS A 8 -66.99 -18.95 -1.03
C HIS A 8 -66.64 -19.03 0.48
N ALA A 9 -66.54 -17.88 1.15
CA ALA A 9 -67.50 -17.38 2.15
C ALA A 9 -67.40 -18.13 3.50
N ALA A 10 -66.91 -17.48 4.57
CA ALA A 10 -67.70 -16.73 5.56
C ALA A 10 -68.44 -17.68 6.54
N GLN A 11 -68.52 -17.45 7.85
CA GLN A 11 -68.28 -16.23 8.65
C GLN A 11 -68.26 -16.59 10.16
N ARG A 12 -67.69 -15.69 10.99
CA ARG A 12 -67.97 -15.50 12.45
C ARG A 12 -67.69 -16.69 13.39
N ALA A 13 -66.76 -16.61 14.35
CA ALA A 13 -66.60 -15.69 15.48
C ALA A 13 -67.52 -15.96 16.69
N ALA A 14 -66.86 -16.26 17.82
CA ALA A 14 -67.17 -15.80 19.19
C ALA A 14 -68.42 -16.40 19.88
N THR A 15 -68.49 -16.60 21.21
CA THR A 15 -67.52 -16.52 22.34
C THR A 15 -68.18 -17.18 23.55
N THR A 16 -67.44 -17.87 24.43
CA THR A 16 -67.92 -18.18 25.79
C THR A 16 -66.76 -18.14 26.78
N ALA A 17 -67.01 -17.63 27.99
CA ALA A 17 -65.97 -17.14 28.88
C ALA A 17 -66.02 -17.71 30.31
N THR A 18 -64.84 -17.76 30.92
CA THR A 18 -64.54 -17.57 32.37
C THR A 18 -65.04 -18.54 33.45
N GLY A 19 -64.07 -19.04 34.24
CA GLY A 19 -64.23 -19.60 35.60
C GLY A 19 -63.59 -20.99 35.74
N HIS A 20 -62.69 -21.29 36.68
CA HIS A 20 -62.21 -20.54 37.85
C HIS A 20 -60.83 -21.09 38.33
N ARG A 21 -59.94 -20.22 38.86
CA ARG A 21 -58.88 -20.40 39.93
C ARG A 21 -58.19 -21.79 40.13
N ARG A 22 -56.88 -21.93 40.43
CA ARG A 22 -55.91 -21.00 41.07
C ARG A 22 -54.43 -21.47 40.96
N ARG A 23 -53.51 -20.52 40.73
CA ARG A 23 -52.09 -20.41 41.20
C ARG A 23 -51.15 -21.64 41.24
N GLY A 24 -50.14 -21.60 40.36
CA GLY A 24 -48.75 -21.99 40.66
C GLY A 24 -47.81 -20.97 40.01
N GLY A 25 -46.89 -20.37 40.77
CA GLY A 25 -46.03 -19.27 40.28
C GLY A 25 -44.59 -19.72 40.03
N LEU A 26 -44.01 -19.36 38.89
CA LEU A 26 -42.61 -19.62 38.55
C LEU A 26 -41.86 -18.33 38.19
N ARG A 27 -40.60 -18.26 38.63
CA ARG A 27 -39.72 -17.09 38.53
C ARG A 27 -38.98 -17.10 37.19
N SER A 28 -38.82 -15.93 36.58
CA SER A 28 -37.98 -15.74 35.39
C SER A 28 -36.50 -15.57 35.77
N THR A 29 -35.68 -16.54 35.41
CA THR A 29 -34.22 -16.53 35.67
C THR A 29 -33.50 -15.68 34.63
N ARG A 30 -32.78 -14.65 35.08
CA ARG A 30 -31.83 -13.92 34.21
C ARG A 30 -30.59 -14.78 34.02
N TYR A 31 -30.13 -14.98 32.78
CA TYR A 31 -28.81 -15.56 32.53
C TYR A 31 -27.88 -14.53 31.90
N ARG A 32 -26.70 -14.37 32.50
CA ARG A 32 -25.63 -13.49 32.00
C ARG A 32 -24.83 -14.22 30.92
N ARG A 33 -24.55 -13.54 29.82
CA ARG A 33 -23.27 -13.64 29.08
C ARG A 33 -22.60 -12.27 29.26
N GLY A 34 -21.30 -12.13 29.50
CA GLY A 34 -20.22 -13.09 29.32
C GLY A 34 -19.13 -12.38 28.54
N LEU A 35 -18.24 -11.68 29.24
CA LEU A 35 -17.10 -10.98 28.64
C LEU A 35 -16.16 -12.02 27.99
N GLY A 36 -15.88 -11.84 26.70
CA GLY A 36 -14.87 -12.58 25.95
C GLY A 36 -14.22 -11.61 24.99
N GLY A 37 -12.97 -11.24 25.26
CA GLY A 37 -12.27 -10.21 24.50
C GLY A 37 -11.86 -10.68 23.11
N THR A 38 -11.96 -9.79 22.13
CA THR A 38 -11.27 -9.93 20.84
C THR A 38 -10.02 -9.09 20.86
N ALA A 39 -8.86 -9.74 20.81
CA ALA A 39 -7.59 -9.06 20.62
C ALA A 39 -7.56 -8.40 19.23
N ILE A 40 -7.34 -7.10 19.18
CA ILE A 40 -7.02 -6.40 17.94
C ILE A 40 -5.57 -6.72 17.64
N ALA A 41 -5.33 -7.62 16.68
CA ALA A 41 -4.03 -7.82 16.08
C ALA A 41 -3.70 -6.60 15.20
N ALA A 42 -3.14 -5.56 15.81
CA ALA A 42 -2.59 -4.42 15.10
C ALA A 42 -1.29 -4.86 14.40
N VAL A 43 -1.34 -5.10 13.10
CA VAL A 43 -0.14 -5.24 12.28
C VAL A 43 0.35 -3.84 11.94
N VAL A 44 1.00 -3.21 12.92
CA VAL A 44 1.86 -2.04 12.70
C VAL A 44 3.22 -2.57 12.29
N MET A 45 3.48 -2.62 10.99
CA MET A 45 4.85 -2.86 10.49
C MET A 45 5.59 -1.53 10.42
N ALA A 46 6.00 -1.02 11.60
CA ALA A 46 7.08 -0.06 11.67
C ALA A 46 8.39 -0.80 11.31
N ALA A 47 8.91 -0.54 10.11
CA ALA A 47 10.14 -1.15 9.62
C ALA A 47 10.89 -0.19 8.67
N LEU A 48 11.11 1.04 9.12
CA LEU A 48 12.29 1.82 8.70
C LEU A 48 13.31 1.74 9.82
N THR A 49 14.33 0.91 9.61
CA THR A 49 15.54 0.97 10.41
C THR A 49 16.48 1.99 9.79
N ALA A 50 17.11 2.80 10.64
CA ALA A 50 18.31 3.52 10.28
C ALA A 50 19.35 2.54 9.71
N SER A 51 20.24 3.02 8.85
CA SER A 51 21.35 2.23 8.31
C SER A 51 22.31 1.80 9.43
N GLN A 52 22.05 0.61 10.00
CA GLN A 52 22.90 0.00 11.02
C GLN A 52 24.26 -0.35 10.42
N ALA A 53 25.28 0.45 10.73
CA ALA A 53 26.66 0.06 10.52
C ALA A 53 27.00 -1.14 11.43
N PRO A 54 27.79 -2.13 10.97
CA PRO A 54 28.14 -3.26 11.83
C PRO A 54 29.07 -2.81 12.96
N GLY A 55 28.63 -2.93 14.21
CA GLY A 55 29.51 -2.99 15.38
C GLY A 55 29.33 -1.92 16.46
N VAL A 56 28.23 -1.98 17.21
CA VAL A 56 28.20 -1.61 18.65
C VAL A 56 27.25 -2.58 19.38
N GLU A 57 27.75 -3.31 20.38
CA GLU A 57 26.91 -4.01 21.35
C GLU A 57 26.55 -3.04 22.49
N LEU A 58 25.26 -2.85 22.78
CA LEU A 58 24.78 -2.38 24.09
C LEU A 58 23.45 -3.08 24.41
N GLY A 59 23.38 -3.75 25.55
CA GLY A 59 22.19 -4.47 26.02
C GLY A 59 21.24 -3.58 26.83
N GLY A 60 20.01 -4.06 26.99
CA GLY A 60 18.97 -3.47 27.83
C GLY A 60 17.80 -4.44 27.99
N ASP A 61 17.33 -4.60 29.23
CA ASP A 61 16.35 -5.63 29.64
C ASP A 61 14.92 -5.42 29.10
N HIS A 62 14.14 -6.50 29.13
CA HIS A 62 12.70 -6.49 28.91
C HIS A 62 11.94 -5.98 30.15
N ASP A 63 10.92 -5.14 29.96
CA ASP A 63 9.72 -5.17 30.81
C ASP A 63 8.46 -4.71 30.04
N ASP A 64 7.30 -5.24 30.41
CA ASP A 64 5.99 -5.06 29.76
C ASP A 64 5.11 -4.09 30.56
N GLY A 65 4.70 -2.96 29.95
CA GLY A 65 3.92 -1.92 30.65
C GLY A 65 2.88 -1.21 29.78
N ARG A 66 1.59 -1.42 30.07
CA ARG A 66 0.45 -0.89 29.29
C ARG A 66 -0.23 0.29 29.98
N SER A 67 -0.43 1.43 29.28
CA SER A 67 -1.71 2.19 29.15
C SER A 67 -1.57 3.72 28.90
N GLY A 68 -2.09 4.21 27.76
CA GLY A 68 -3.08 5.30 27.73
C GLY A 68 -2.66 6.79 27.80
N ALA A 69 -2.59 7.44 26.64
CA ALA A 69 -3.00 8.83 26.37
C ALA A 69 -3.37 8.91 24.88
N ALA A 70 -4.60 9.27 24.50
CA ALA A 70 -5.17 10.63 24.44
C ALA A 70 -4.53 11.49 23.34
N SER A 71 -5.37 11.83 22.36
CA SER A 71 -5.10 12.55 21.11
C SER A 71 -4.42 13.92 21.24
N ASP A 72 -3.58 14.24 20.26
CA ASP A 72 -3.62 15.56 19.62
C ASP A 72 -3.45 15.45 18.09
N ARG A 73 -3.91 16.46 17.34
CA ARG A 73 -3.83 16.54 15.87
C ARG A 73 -2.95 17.72 15.48
N THR A 74 -1.94 17.51 14.65
CA THR A 74 -1.32 18.58 13.85
C THR A 74 -0.90 18.02 12.48
N PRO A 75 -1.03 18.77 11.37
CA PRO A 75 -0.86 18.21 10.01
C PRO A 75 0.60 18.23 9.55
N GLY A 76 1.04 17.21 8.82
CA GLY A 76 2.36 17.19 8.18
C GLY A 76 2.63 15.91 7.37
N ASP A 77 2.63 16.06 6.05
CA ASP A 77 3.27 15.23 5.02
C ASP A 77 3.13 13.69 5.11
N ASP A 78 1.97 13.19 4.70
CA ASP A 78 1.66 11.77 4.50
C ASP A 78 1.70 11.29 3.03
N SER A 79 2.84 11.41 2.34
CA SER A 79 3.23 10.42 1.32
C SER A 79 4.75 10.30 1.11
N TYR A 80 5.31 9.14 1.45
CA TYR A 80 6.46 8.61 0.71
C TYR A 80 5.91 7.98 -0.57
N GLU A 81 6.28 8.55 -1.72
CA GLU A 81 5.88 8.03 -3.03
C GLU A 81 6.64 6.74 -3.36
N THR A 82 6.24 5.62 -2.74
CA THR A 82 6.61 4.27 -3.17
C THR A 82 5.83 3.89 -4.44
N GLU A 83 5.88 4.75 -5.45
CA GLU A 83 5.43 4.42 -6.80
C GLU A 83 6.24 3.23 -7.31
N LEU A 84 5.58 2.27 -7.95
CA LEU A 84 6.21 1.17 -8.66
C LEU A 84 6.41 1.55 -10.13
N PRO A 85 7.39 0.95 -10.83
CA PRO A 85 7.62 1.26 -12.25
C PRO A 85 6.37 1.00 -13.10
N PRO A 86 6.04 1.91 -14.04
CA PRO A 86 4.90 1.74 -14.93
C PRO A 86 5.09 0.54 -15.84
N LEU A 87 4.00 -0.21 -16.07
CA LEU A 87 4.03 -1.47 -16.79
C LEU A 87 4.06 -1.24 -18.31
N GLU A 88 5.17 -1.60 -18.94
CA GLU A 88 5.33 -1.55 -20.40
C GLU A 88 4.28 -2.41 -21.10
N SER A 89 3.37 -1.73 -21.81
CA SER A 89 2.39 -2.35 -22.70
C SER A 89 2.89 -2.23 -24.14
N PRO A 90 2.73 -3.27 -25.00
CA PRO A 90 3.18 -3.20 -26.39
C PRO A 90 2.46 -2.09 -27.15
N HIS A 91 3.19 -1.04 -27.55
CA HIS A 91 2.64 0.03 -28.38
C HIS A 91 2.64 -0.37 -29.87
N PRO A 92 1.54 -0.13 -30.61
CA PRO A 92 1.53 -0.22 -32.06
C PRO A 92 2.25 1.01 -32.67
N PRO A 93 2.82 0.89 -33.88
CA PRO A 93 3.53 2.00 -34.51
C PRO A 93 2.56 3.07 -35.04
N GLY A 94 2.78 4.32 -34.65
CA GLY A 94 2.16 5.49 -35.30
C GLY A 94 1.03 6.17 -34.52
N ALA A 95 1.34 6.75 -33.36
CA ALA A 95 0.56 7.83 -32.77
C ALA A 95 1.50 8.80 -32.04
N SER A 96 1.55 10.05 -32.48
CA SER A 96 2.23 11.14 -31.76
C SER A 96 1.19 11.88 -30.93
N GLU A 97 1.05 11.54 -29.65
CA GLU A 97 0.22 12.29 -28.71
C GLU A 97 1.06 13.21 -27.81
N PRO A 98 0.64 14.45 -27.57
CA PRO A 98 1.33 15.36 -26.67
C PRO A 98 1.04 15.03 -25.20
N GLY A 99 2.08 14.72 -24.41
CA GLY A 99 2.04 14.83 -22.94
C GLY A 99 2.11 13.53 -22.12
N ALA A 100 1.98 12.33 -22.72
CA ALA A 100 1.93 11.06 -21.98
C ALA A 100 3.29 10.41 -21.66
N GLY A 101 4.38 11.18 -21.57
CA GLY A 101 5.76 10.68 -21.42
C GLY A 101 6.47 11.00 -20.10
N GLY A 102 5.76 11.60 -19.13
CA GLY A 102 6.38 12.29 -17.98
C GLY A 102 6.71 11.46 -16.74
N GLU A 103 6.04 10.32 -16.51
CA GLU A 103 6.08 9.61 -15.21
C GLU A 103 7.12 8.48 -15.14
N SER A 104 7.57 7.97 -16.29
CA SER A 104 8.52 6.85 -16.39
C SER A 104 9.98 7.25 -16.62
N GLY A 105 10.21 8.51 -17.00
CA GLY A 105 11.52 9.03 -17.35
C GLY A 105 12.29 9.57 -16.15
N ILE A 106 13.60 9.73 -16.30
CA ILE A 106 14.47 10.32 -15.27
C ILE A 106 14.78 11.77 -15.67
N PRO A 107 14.63 12.76 -14.77
CA PRO A 107 15.00 14.15 -15.04
C PRO A 107 16.43 14.27 -15.54
N ALA A 108 16.67 15.09 -16.56
CA ALA A 108 17.93 15.11 -17.32
C ALA A 108 19.16 15.36 -16.44
N SER A 109 19.11 16.34 -15.54
CA SER A 109 20.22 16.66 -14.63
C SER A 109 20.47 15.53 -13.62
N VAL A 110 19.39 14.95 -13.10
CA VAL A 110 19.45 13.83 -12.15
C VAL A 110 20.00 12.55 -12.81
N LEU A 111 19.61 12.26 -14.06
CA LEU A 111 20.14 11.15 -14.84
C LEU A 111 21.64 11.33 -15.16
N ALA A 112 22.06 12.56 -15.45
CA ALA A 112 23.46 12.90 -15.66
C ALA A 112 24.28 12.65 -14.39
N ALA A 113 23.74 12.99 -13.21
CA ALA A 113 24.38 12.74 -11.92
C ALA A 113 24.60 11.25 -11.64
N TYR A 114 23.57 10.39 -11.75
CA TYR A 114 23.73 8.95 -11.55
C TYR A 114 24.75 8.33 -12.51
N LYS A 115 24.75 8.76 -13.78
CA LYS A 115 25.72 8.28 -14.78
C LYS A 115 27.15 8.77 -14.49
N LYS A 116 27.33 10.01 -14.03
CA LYS A 116 28.63 10.57 -13.60
C LYS A 116 29.18 9.80 -12.39
N ALA A 117 28.34 9.54 -11.39
CA ALA A 117 28.70 8.79 -10.19
C ALA A 117 29.14 7.35 -10.52
N ALA A 118 28.33 6.60 -11.27
CA ALA A 118 28.67 5.24 -11.69
C ALA A 118 29.96 5.19 -12.55
N LYS A 119 30.18 6.17 -13.44
CA LYS A 119 31.42 6.26 -14.24
C LYS A 119 32.66 6.55 -13.37
N SER A 120 32.52 7.41 -12.36
CA SER A 120 33.57 7.67 -11.37
C SER A 120 33.94 6.39 -10.62
N LEU A 121 32.94 5.65 -10.12
CA LEU A 121 33.12 4.41 -9.37
C LEU A 121 33.63 3.24 -10.22
N ALA A 122 33.22 3.13 -11.48
CA ALA A 122 33.82 2.16 -12.41
C ALA A 122 35.32 2.38 -12.60
N SER A 123 35.81 3.60 -12.39
CA SER A 123 37.24 3.95 -12.48
C SER A 123 37.97 3.78 -11.14
N ARG A 124 37.34 4.14 -10.02
CA ARG A 124 37.94 4.09 -8.66
C ARG A 124 37.83 2.73 -7.98
N THR A 125 36.76 1.99 -8.25
CA THR A 125 36.38 0.74 -7.56
C THR A 125 35.79 -0.26 -8.56
N PRO A 126 36.54 -0.66 -9.62
CA PRO A 126 36.00 -1.45 -10.74
C PRO A 126 35.38 -2.79 -10.31
N GLY A 127 35.89 -3.43 -9.26
CA GLY A 127 35.36 -4.68 -8.70
C GLY A 127 33.99 -4.55 -8.03
N CYS A 128 33.48 -3.34 -7.82
CA CYS A 128 32.13 -3.13 -7.26
C CYS A 128 31.01 -3.42 -8.28
N GLY A 129 31.26 -3.24 -9.58
CA GLY A 129 30.25 -3.47 -10.62
C GLY A 129 29.03 -2.52 -10.56
N LEU A 130 29.12 -1.38 -9.87
CA LEU A 130 28.00 -0.45 -9.71
C LEU A 130 27.45 0.04 -11.05
N ARG A 131 26.14 -0.08 -11.20
CA ARG A 131 25.36 0.39 -12.34
C ARG A 131 24.56 1.64 -11.99
N TRP A 132 24.52 2.61 -12.90
CA TRP A 132 23.79 3.87 -12.67
C TRP A 132 22.29 3.64 -12.49
N GLU A 133 21.75 2.56 -13.07
CA GLU A 133 20.37 2.14 -12.90
C GLU A 133 20.02 1.82 -11.44
N LEU A 134 20.99 1.38 -10.61
CA LEU A 134 20.78 1.12 -9.19
C LEU A 134 20.64 2.42 -8.40
N LEU A 135 21.50 3.41 -8.69
CA LEU A 135 21.39 4.76 -8.12
C LEU A 135 20.05 5.42 -8.51
N ALA A 136 19.61 5.22 -9.75
CA ALA A 136 18.28 5.65 -10.18
C ALA A 136 17.15 4.91 -9.44
N GLY A 137 17.26 3.59 -9.24
CA GLY A 137 16.29 2.82 -8.48
C GLY A 137 16.13 3.31 -7.03
N ILE A 138 17.24 3.62 -6.37
CA ILE A 138 17.25 4.20 -5.01
C ILE A 138 16.68 5.63 -5.05
N GLY A 139 17.22 6.53 -5.88
CA GLY A 139 16.79 7.93 -5.92
C GLY A 139 15.32 8.14 -6.36
N LYS A 140 14.72 7.18 -7.08
CA LYS A 140 13.27 7.17 -7.33
C LYS A 140 12.47 6.90 -6.05
N VAL A 141 12.89 5.93 -5.24
CA VAL A 141 12.23 5.54 -3.99
C VAL A 141 12.45 6.57 -2.88
N GLU A 142 13.66 7.14 -2.79
CA GLU A 142 14.03 8.07 -1.72
C GLU A 142 13.39 9.46 -1.87
N SER A 143 13.33 10.00 -3.09
CA SER A 143 12.89 11.40 -3.31
C SER A 143 12.11 11.64 -4.60
N GLY A 144 11.72 10.61 -5.34
CA GLY A 144 11.10 10.78 -6.66
C GLY A 144 12.05 11.45 -7.66
N HIS A 145 13.35 11.13 -7.61
CA HIS A 145 14.43 11.81 -8.34
C HIS A 145 14.49 13.32 -8.05
N ALA A 146 14.79 13.70 -6.81
CA ALA A 146 14.84 15.11 -6.40
C ALA A 146 13.52 15.86 -6.70
N ARG A 147 12.38 15.26 -6.32
CA ARG A 147 11.01 15.78 -6.60
C ARG A 147 10.75 16.03 -8.10
N GLY A 148 11.22 15.12 -8.96
CA GLY A 148 11.13 15.24 -10.42
C GLY A 148 12.17 16.18 -11.04
N GLY A 149 13.35 16.29 -10.43
CA GLY A 149 14.44 17.13 -10.94
C GLY A 149 14.25 18.60 -10.60
N ALA A 150 13.69 18.91 -9.42
CA ALA A 150 13.62 20.27 -8.90
C ALA A 150 15.00 20.71 -8.37
N VAL A 151 15.96 20.82 -9.28
CA VAL A 151 17.36 21.20 -9.04
C VAL A 151 17.74 22.43 -9.88
N ASP A 152 18.73 23.19 -9.42
CA ASP A 152 19.37 24.23 -10.21
C ASP A 152 20.35 23.65 -11.27
N LYS A 153 21.00 24.53 -12.04
CA LYS A 153 21.98 24.17 -13.08
C LYS A 153 23.29 23.56 -12.52
N GLU A 154 23.55 23.70 -11.23
CA GLU A 154 24.65 23.07 -10.50
C GLU A 154 24.25 21.69 -9.92
N GLY A 155 22.96 21.34 -9.97
CA GLY A 155 22.40 20.10 -9.41
C GLY A 155 21.92 20.22 -7.96
N THR A 156 21.89 21.41 -7.37
CA THR A 156 21.43 21.63 -5.99
C THR A 156 19.90 21.69 -5.94
N THR A 157 19.25 20.99 -5.01
CA THR A 157 17.79 21.00 -4.91
C THR A 157 17.26 22.39 -4.58
N LEU A 158 16.28 22.87 -5.35
CA LEU A 158 15.70 24.22 -5.25
C LEU A 158 15.04 24.49 -3.88
N ARG A 159 14.74 23.44 -3.12
CA ARG A 159 14.34 23.47 -1.71
C ARG A 159 14.96 22.26 -1.01
N PRO A 160 15.28 22.33 0.29
CA PRO A 160 15.69 21.15 1.05
C PRO A 160 14.68 20.02 0.93
N ILE A 161 15.17 18.79 0.78
CA ILE A 161 14.37 17.58 0.83
C ILE A 161 14.67 16.91 2.16
N LEU A 162 13.69 16.91 3.07
CA LEU A 162 13.81 16.34 4.41
C LEU A 162 12.79 15.21 4.57
N GLY A 163 13.27 14.09 5.11
CA GLY A 163 12.44 12.97 5.55
C GLY A 163 11.71 13.28 6.87
N PRO A 164 10.99 12.31 7.46
CA PRO A 164 10.35 12.44 8.76
C PRO A 164 11.38 12.57 9.88
N VAL A 165 10.95 13.11 11.02
CA VAL A 165 11.77 13.21 12.22
C VAL A 165 12.01 11.83 12.80
N LEU A 166 13.27 11.47 13.05
CA LEU A 166 13.66 10.15 13.54
C LEU A 166 13.61 10.13 15.09
N ASN A 167 12.42 10.31 15.65
CA ASN A 167 12.17 10.41 17.10
C ASN A 167 11.64 9.11 17.74
N GLY A 168 11.66 7.99 17.03
CA GLY A 168 11.08 6.71 17.48
C GLY A 168 9.56 6.57 17.34
N GLN A 169 8.83 7.60 16.89
CA GLN A 169 7.39 7.54 16.67
C GLN A 169 7.05 7.05 15.25
N GLY A 170 7.15 5.73 15.04
CA GLY A 170 6.89 5.08 13.74
C GLY A 170 8.09 5.02 12.79
N PHE A 171 9.15 5.76 13.09
CA PHE A 171 10.46 5.72 12.42
C PHE A 171 11.56 5.33 13.41
N ALA A 172 12.81 5.23 12.94
CA ALA A 172 13.96 5.06 13.82
C ALA A 172 14.06 6.17 14.88
N ASN A 173 14.81 5.92 15.96
CA ASN A 173 15.14 6.93 16.97
C ASN A 173 16.62 7.30 16.82
N ILE A 174 16.92 8.46 16.23
CA ILE A 174 18.26 9.00 16.01
C ILE A 174 18.29 10.42 16.58
N LYS A 175 19.15 10.64 17.57
CA LYS A 175 19.42 11.99 18.10
C LYS A 175 20.22 12.81 17.11
N ASP A 176 20.10 14.14 17.19
CA ASP A 176 20.93 15.08 16.42
C ASP A 176 22.41 14.68 16.44
N THR A 177 23.03 14.61 15.27
CA THR A 177 24.45 14.30 15.09
C THR A 177 25.27 15.40 14.44
N ASP A 178 24.67 16.52 14.02
CA ASP A 178 25.36 17.59 13.29
C ASP A 178 25.10 19.03 13.79
N GLY A 179 24.27 19.20 14.82
CA GLY A 179 23.84 20.48 15.37
C GLY A 179 22.66 21.10 14.61
N GLY A 180 21.81 20.28 13.97
CA GLY A 180 20.77 20.72 13.04
C GLY A 180 21.31 21.40 11.78
N ARG A 181 22.55 21.10 11.38
CA ARG A 181 23.26 21.75 10.26
C ARG A 181 22.59 21.46 8.92
N TRP A 182 22.11 20.23 8.68
CA TRP A 182 21.55 19.84 7.39
C TRP A 182 20.02 19.82 7.34
N ASP A 183 19.32 19.76 8.48
CA ASP A 183 17.86 19.64 8.57
C ASP A 183 17.17 20.66 9.49
N SER A 184 17.95 21.49 10.21
CA SER A 184 17.48 22.49 11.19
C SER A 184 16.76 21.91 12.42
N ASP A 185 16.99 20.64 12.76
CA ASP A 185 16.50 20.00 13.99
C ASP A 185 17.68 19.69 14.93
N ALA A 186 17.68 20.28 16.13
CA ALA A 186 18.74 20.09 17.13
C ALA A 186 18.39 19.03 18.19
N ASP A 187 17.25 18.34 18.05
CA ASP A 187 16.79 17.30 18.96
C ASP A 187 16.88 15.90 18.33
N TYR A 188 16.62 15.76 17.02
CA TYR A 188 16.61 14.49 16.28
C TYR A 188 16.99 14.66 14.80
N ASP A 189 17.85 13.78 14.28
CA ASP A 189 18.22 13.75 12.86
C ASP A 189 16.99 13.47 11.95
N ARG A 190 17.01 14.04 10.75
CA ARG A 190 16.14 13.71 9.62
C ARG A 190 16.98 13.20 8.45
N ALA A 191 16.42 12.38 7.57
CA ALA A 191 17.12 12.00 6.33
C ALA A 191 17.07 13.16 5.32
N VAL A 192 18.23 13.55 4.75
CA VAL A 192 18.41 14.79 3.97
C VAL A 192 18.78 14.53 2.51
N GLY A 193 18.27 15.38 1.63
CA GLY A 193 18.67 15.47 0.22
C GLY A 193 18.03 14.42 -0.68
N PRO A 194 18.31 14.44 -1.99
CA PRO A 194 17.62 13.58 -2.95
C PRO A 194 17.97 12.09 -2.84
N MET A 195 19.00 11.74 -2.06
CA MET A 195 19.37 10.35 -1.72
C MET A 195 19.16 10.03 -0.23
N GLN A 196 18.43 10.90 0.51
CA GLN A 196 17.94 10.70 1.87
C GLN A 196 19.00 10.20 2.87
N PHE A 197 20.13 10.90 2.96
CA PHE A 197 21.18 10.57 3.92
C PHE A 197 20.86 11.09 5.32
N ILE A 198 21.00 10.23 6.34
CA ILE A 198 21.07 10.66 7.74
C ILE A 198 22.38 11.45 7.94
N PRO A 199 22.40 12.59 8.66
CA PRO A 199 23.59 13.43 8.88
C PRO A 199 24.85 12.67 9.31
N SER A 200 24.76 11.76 10.28
CA SER A 200 25.88 10.88 10.70
C SER A 200 26.41 9.94 9.60
N THR A 201 25.58 9.55 8.63
CA THR A 201 26.01 8.81 7.44
C THR A 201 26.61 9.77 6.40
N TRP A 202 26.07 10.98 6.27
CA TRP A 202 26.63 12.02 5.39
C TRP A 202 28.04 12.46 5.80
N ASP A 203 28.31 12.64 7.09
CA ASP A 203 29.66 12.99 7.60
C ASP A 203 30.72 11.99 7.12
N ARG A 204 30.37 10.69 7.15
CA ARG A 204 31.26 9.59 6.76
C ARG A 204 31.36 9.35 5.26
N TRP A 205 30.26 9.51 4.51
CA TRP A 205 30.15 9.07 3.12
C TRP A 205 29.94 10.18 2.10
N GLY A 206 29.65 11.40 2.54
CA GLY A 206 29.48 12.57 1.67
C GLY A 206 30.69 12.76 0.77
N ALA A 207 30.45 13.07 -0.49
CA ALA A 207 31.45 13.13 -1.54
C ALA A 207 31.22 14.35 -2.43
N ASP A 208 32.31 14.97 -2.89
CA ASP A 208 32.26 16.05 -3.88
C ASP A 208 32.07 15.41 -5.27
N GLY A 209 30.83 15.44 -5.76
CA GLY A 209 30.41 14.82 -7.00
C GLY A 209 30.34 15.78 -8.16
N ASN A 210 30.16 17.08 -7.92
CA ASN A 210 30.18 18.11 -8.96
C ASN A 210 31.63 18.55 -9.30
N GLY A 211 32.53 18.60 -8.32
CA GLY A 211 33.93 19.04 -8.40
C GLY A 211 34.18 20.47 -7.88
N ASP A 212 33.28 21.02 -7.06
CA ASP A 212 33.32 22.42 -6.59
C ASP A 212 34.10 22.64 -5.28
N GLY A 213 34.58 21.56 -4.65
CA GLY A 213 35.30 21.59 -3.37
C GLY A 213 34.42 21.50 -2.13
N ARG A 214 33.10 21.36 -2.28
CA ARG A 214 32.14 21.17 -1.18
C ARG A 214 31.57 19.76 -1.20
N LYS A 215 30.82 19.45 -0.14
CA LYS A 215 30.04 18.21 0.02
C LYS A 215 28.66 18.62 0.53
N ASP A 216 27.69 18.73 -0.37
CA ASP A 216 26.33 19.15 -0.03
C ASP A 216 25.34 17.97 -0.21
N PRO A 217 24.64 17.51 0.84
CA PRO A 217 23.66 16.44 0.71
C PRO A 217 22.49 16.85 -0.19
N ASN A 218 22.26 18.15 -0.40
CA ASN A 218 21.23 18.67 -1.29
C ASN A 218 21.71 18.78 -2.76
N ASN A 219 22.98 18.53 -3.08
CA ASN A 219 23.43 18.45 -4.47
C ASN A 219 23.32 17.02 -5.00
N ILE A 220 22.61 16.82 -6.12
CA ILE A 220 22.37 15.50 -6.69
C ILE A 220 23.65 14.80 -7.17
N HIS A 221 24.68 15.54 -7.60
CA HIS A 221 25.95 14.94 -8.00
C HIS A 221 26.70 14.37 -6.79
N ASP A 222 26.78 15.15 -5.71
CA ASP A 222 27.40 14.77 -4.43
C ASP A 222 26.68 13.59 -3.80
N ALA A 223 25.35 13.70 -3.68
CA ALA A 223 24.49 12.67 -3.11
C ALA A 223 24.55 11.36 -3.92
N ALA A 224 24.55 11.42 -5.26
CA ALA A 224 24.67 10.23 -6.10
C ALA A 224 26.06 9.58 -6.00
N LEU A 225 27.13 10.37 -5.85
CA LEU A 225 28.49 9.85 -5.67
C LEU A 225 28.65 9.18 -4.30
N ALA A 226 28.20 9.85 -3.23
CA ALA A 226 28.18 9.33 -1.87
C ALA A 226 27.38 8.02 -1.75
N ALA A 227 26.19 7.96 -2.38
CA ALA A 227 25.38 6.74 -2.42
C ALA A 227 26.10 5.59 -3.14
N GLY A 228 26.80 5.89 -4.24
CA GLY A 228 27.60 4.89 -4.93
C GLY A 228 28.79 4.38 -4.10
N ASP A 229 29.54 5.27 -3.44
CA ASP A 229 30.64 4.89 -2.54
C ASP A 229 30.12 4.05 -1.35
N TYR A 230 28.95 4.40 -0.78
CA TYR A 230 28.29 3.64 0.28
C TYR A 230 27.87 2.23 -0.18
N LEU A 231 27.27 2.10 -1.36
CA LEU A 231 26.86 0.80 -1.91
C LEU A 231 28.07 -0.11 -2.19
N CYS A 232 29.16 0.46 -2.70
CA CYS A 232 30.43 -0.22 -2.94
C CYS A 232 31.26 -0.54 -1.68
N ALA A 233 30.82 -0.11 -0.50
CA ALA A 233 31.53 -0.32 0.75
C ALA A 233 31.79 -1.80 1.06
N GLY A 234 32.92 -2.10 1.72
CA GLY A 234 33.22 -3.44 2.23
C GLY A 234 33.63 -4.47 1.18
N GLY A 235 33.98 -4.05 -0.05
CA GLY A 235 34.48 -4.96 -1.09
C GLY A 235 33.40 -5.81 -1.77
N ARG A 236 32.14 -5.36 -1.71
CA ARG A 236 30.98 -6.00 -2.35
C ARG A 236 31.10 -6.00 -3.87
N ASP A 237 30.63 -7.06 -4.52
CA ASP A 237 30.42 -7.10 -5.97
C ASP A 237 28.91 -7.05 -6.30
N LEU A 238 28.44 -5.86 -6.69
CA LEU A 238 27.03 -5.58 -7.01
C LEU A 238 26.56 -6.21 -8.32
N SER A 239 27.44 -6.87 -9.08
CA SER A 239 27.03 -7.75 -10.18
C SER A 239 26.48 -9.09 -9.66
N THR A 240 26.79 -9.45 -8.41
CA THR A 240 26.23 -10.63 -7.75
C THR A 240 24.96 -10.28 -6.98
N GLY A 241 23.92 -11.12 -7.07
CA GLY A 241 22.65 -10.86 -6.40
C GLY A 241 22.76 -10.78 -4.87
N ALA A 242 23.62 -11.59 -4.25
CA ALA A 242 23.76 -11.62 -2.79
C ALA A 242 24.38 -10.33 -2.23
N ASP A 243 25.37 -9.74 -2.91
CA ASP A 243 25.96 -8.47 -2.46
C ASP A 243 25.16 -7.26 -2.91
N LEU A 244 24.44 -7.34 -4.03
CA LEU A 244 23.43 -6.35 -4.41
C LEU A 244 22.34 -6.23 -3.35
N ASP A 245 21.73 -7.36 -2.96
CA ASP A 245 20.71 -7.40 -1.91
C ASP A 245 21.25 -6.87 -0.57
N ARG A 246 22.48 -7.28 -0.20
CA ARG A 246 23.18 -6.81 1.02
C ARG A 246 23.47 -5.30 0.99
N ALA A 247 23.81 -4.74 -0.18
CA ALA A 247 24.06 -3.31 -0.34
C ALA A 247 22.77 -2.51 -0.17
N ILE A 248 21.70 -2.91 -0.85
CA ILE A 248 20.38 -2.27 -0.77
C ILE A 248 19.82 -2.36 0.65
N LEU A 249 19.88 -3.53 1.30
CA LEU A 249 19.46 -3.70 2.70
C LEU A 249 20.34 -2.95 3.71
N SER A 250 21.59 -2.61 3.37
CA SER A 250 22.38 -1.71 4.22
C SER A 250 21.96 -0.25 4.11
N TYR A 251 21.34 0.15 2.99
CA TYR A 251 20.74 1.48 2.83
C TYR A 251 19.49 1.62 3.71
N ASN A 252 18.58 0.63 3.62
CA ASN A 252 17.41 0.49 4.49
C ASN A 252 17.08 -1.01 4.62
N ASN A 253 17.14 -1.55 5.84
CA ASN A 253 16.97 -2.99 6.10
C ASN A 253 15.48 -3.38 6.15
N SER A 254 14.83 -3.24 4.99
CA SER A 254 13.43 -3.60 4.75
C SER A 254 13.32 -4.46 3.49
N SER A 255 12.66 -5.61 3.61
CA SER A 255 12.41 -6.49 2.46
C SER A 255 11.50 -5.87 1.40
N ASP A 256 10.69 -4.89 1.78
CA ASP A 256 9.78 -4.18 0.89
C ASP A 256 10.54 -3.11 0.10
N TYR A 257 11.42 -2.37 0.78
CA TYR A 257 12.38 -1.46 0.15
C TYR A 257 13.27 -2.20 -0.88
N LEU A 258 13.86 -3.34 -0.49
CA LEU A 258 14.66 -4.18 -1.38
C LEU A 258 13.90 -4.55 -2.67
N ARG A 259 12.67 -5.05 -2.55
CA ARG A 259 11.86 -5.43 -3.73
C ARG A 259 11.51 -4.23 -4.61
N THR A 260 11.24 -3.07 -4.03
CA THR A 260 10.88 -1.85 -4.76
C THR A 260 12.10 -1.28 -5.51
N VAL A 261 13.27 -1.19 -4.86
CA VAL A 261 14.52 -0.75 -5.50
C VAL A 261 14.93 -1.71 -6.63
N LEU A 262 14.85 -3.03 -6.41
CA LEU A 262 15.14 -4.03 -7.45
C LEU A 262 14.14 -3.94 -8.63
N ALA A 263 12.87 -3.64 -8.38
CA ALA A 263 11.89 -3.46 -9.44
C ALA A 263 12.22 -2.24 -10.33
N TRP A 264 12.57 -1.09 -9.72
CA TRP A 264 13.02 0.09 -10.45
C TRP A 264 14.36 -0.10 -11.15
N TYR A 265 15.31 -0.79 -10.52
CA TYR A 265 16.59 -1.16 -11.12
C TYR A 265 16.37 -2.00 -12.39
N GLU A 266 15.58 -3.08 -12.33
CA GLU A 266 15.25 -3.90 -13.50
C GLU A 266 14.36 -3.19 -14.54
N PHE A 267 13.61 -2.16 -14.14
CA PHE A 267 12.90 -1.28 -15.08
C PHE A 267 13.91 -0.42 -15.87
N TYR A 268 14.75 0.37 -15.21
CA TYR A 268 15.74 1.22 -15.88
C TYR A 268 16.78 0.42 -16.68
N ARG A 269 17.06 -0.83 -16.30
CA ARG A 269 17.90 -1.77 -17.08
C ARG A 269 17.33 -2.16 -18.45
N LYS A 270 16.01 -2.08 -18.67
CA LYS A 270 15.38 -2.39 -19.96
C LYS A 270 15.41 -1.19 -20.91
N GLY A 271 15.38 0.01 -20.34
CA GLY A 271 15.44 1.27 -21.05
C GLY A 271 14.82 2.40 -20.24
N THR A 272 15.23 3.63 -20.52
CA THR A 272 14.58 4.83 -20.01
C THR A 272 14.99 6.03 -20.88
N HIS A 273 14.18 7.08 -20.85
CA HIS A 273 14.48 8.35 -21.50
C HIS A 273 14.71 9.45 -20.46
N ALA A 274 15.51 10.44 -20.83
CA ALA A 274 15.58 11.68 -20.08
C ALA A 274 14.27 12.46 -20.27
N VAL A 275 13.74 13.03 -19.20
CA VAL A 275 12.67 14.04 -19.25
C VAL A 275 13.25 15.41 -18.83
N PRO A 276 12.63 16.53 -19.22
CA PRO A 276 13.00 17.84 -18.70
C PRO A 276 12.95 17.86 -17.18
N ASP A 277 13.90 18.57 -16.57
CA ASP A 277 13.90 18.84 -15.13
C ASP A 277 12.68 19.71 -14.76
N ARG A 278 12.05 19.44 -13.59
CA ARG A 278 10.87 20.21 -13.15
C ARG A 278 11.27 21.60 -12.67
N ASP A 279 10.96 22.60 -13.49
CA ASP A 279 11.02 24.00 -13.11
C ASP A 279 9.90 24.35 -12.13
N LEU A 280 10.25 24.66 -10.88
CA LEU A 280 9.31 25.12 -9.85
C LEU A 280 8.89 26.60 -10.01
N SER A 281 9.42 27.33 -10.99
CA SER A 281 9.05 28.73 -11.26
C SER A 281 7.73 28.87 -12.03
N VAL A 282 7.20 27.80 -12.63
CA VAL A 282 5.92 27.80 -13.37
C VAL A 282 4.81 27.11 -12.55
N LEU A 283 4.36 27.78 -11.49
CA LEU A 283 3.09 27.48 -10.82
C LEU A 283 2.12 28.67 -10.97
N PRO A 284 0.89 28.48 -11.48
CA PRO A 284 -0.13 29.51 -11.43
C PRO A 284 -0.43 29.90 -9.98
N THR A 285 -0.13 31.14 -9.60
CA THR A 285 -0.34 31.63 -8.25
C THR A 285 -1.82 31.93 -8.02
N ALA A 286 -2.42 31.32 -7.00
CA ALA A 286 -3.70 31.73 -6.42
C ALA A 286 -3.54 31.78 -4.88
N PRO A 287 -4.21 32.71 -4.18
CA PRO A 287 -3.49 33.48 -3.18
C PRO A 287 -3.79 33.09 -1.74
N GLY A 288 -2.80 33.33 -0.87
CA GLY A 288 -3.00 33.45 0.57
C GLY A 288 -2.12 32.53 1.40
N LEU A 289 -0.95 33.05 1.80
CA LEU A 289 -0.43 33.00 3.16
C LEU A 289 0.63 34.10 3.27
N GLY A 290 0.49 34.98 4.26
CA GLY A 290 1.25 36.23 4.32
C GLY A 290 2.71 36.01 4.68
N GLU A 291 3.60 36.71 3.95
CA GLU A 291 4.93 37.01 4.46
C GLU A 291 4.83 37.80 5.77
N SER A 292 5.69 37.47 6.73
CA SER A 292 6.27 38.47 7.62
C SER A 292 7.72 38.07 7.87
N GLY A 293 8.63 38.71 7.14
CA GLY A 293 10.07 38.47 7.27
C GLY A 293 10.69 39.24 8.45
N GLY A 294 11.96 38.95 8.74
CA GLY A 294 12.74 39.68 9.74
C GLY A 294 13.99 38.92 10.20
N GLY A 295 15.08 39.02 9.45
CA GLY A 295 16.43 38.93 10.05
C GLY A 295 16.94 40.34 10.39
N PRO A 296 18.25 40.56 10.54
CA PRO A 296 19.34 39.61 10.85
C PRO A 296 20.20 40.09 12.05
N ASP A 297 21.10 39.26 12.61
CA ASP A 297 22.37 39.82 13.11
C ASP A 297 23.54 38.81 13.19
N LYS A 298 24.73 39.37 13.43
CA LYS A 298 26.07 38.80 13.22
C LYS A 298 26.65 38.14 14.48
N GLY A 299 27.68 37.30 14.28
CA GLY A 299 28.74 37.14 15.29
C GLY A 299 29.55 35.84 15.25
N SER A 300 30.70 35.85 14.59
CA SER A 300 31.83 35.00 15.01
C SER A 300 32.56 35.67 16.18
N PRO A 301 33.23 34.89 17.06
CA PRO A 301 34.69 34.99 17.02
C PRO A 301 35.45 33.67 17.25
N GLU A 302 36.71 33.66 16.84
CA GLU A 302 37.69 32.60 17.10
C GLU A 302 38.23 32.62 18.55
N ARG A 303 38.53 31.43 19.10
CA ARG A 303 39.69 31.04 19.96
C ARG A 303 39.38 29.66 20.58
N GLY A 304 40.30 28.74 20.83
CA GLY A 304 41.76 28.75 20.67
C GLY A 304 42.45 28.09 21.88
N GLY A 305 43.21 27.01 21.66
CA GLY A 305 44.01 26.31 22.70
C GLY A 305 43.69 24.80 22.77
N LYS A 306 44.52 23.89 22.24
CA LYS A 306 45.76 23.32 22.82
C LYS A 306 45.59 22.67 24.22
N GLY A 307 45.62 21.33 24.23
CA GLY A 307 46.00 20.49 25.35
C GLY A 307 46.74 19.26 24.81
N SER A 308 47.85 18.85 25.42
CA SER A 308 48.74 17.81 24.88
C SER A 308 49.20 16.80 25.93
N GLY A 309 49.39 15.55 25.51
CA GLY A 309 49.99 14.43 26.26
C GLY A 309 49.64 13.12 25.55
N LYS A 310 50.51 12.40 24.84
CA LYS A 310 51.95 12.09 24.88
C LYS A 310 52.32 10.90 25.79
N GLY A 311 52.84 9.85 25.14
CA GLY A 311 53.19 8.52 25.64
C GLY A 311 52.53 7.49 24.72
N GLY A 312 53.20 6.74 23.83
CA GLY A 312 54.59 6.27 23.82
C GLY A 312 54.63 4.83 24.35
N GLY A 313 55.11 3.82 23.63
CA GLY A 313 55.59 3.74 22.24
C GLY A 313 56.10 2.31 21.95
N SER A 314 56.44 1.99 20.69
CA SER A 314 57.22 0.81 20.25
C SER A 314 56.68 -0.60 20.56
N ASP A 315 56.99 -1.66 19.82
CA ASP A 315 57.40 -1.83 18.42
C ASP A 315 57.13 -3.31 18.02
N ASP A 316 57.40 -3.63 16.75
CA ASP A 316 57.65 -4.97 16.18
C ASP A 316 56.58 -5.72 15.37
N LYS A 317 57.13 -6.44 14.38
CA LYS A 317 56.49 -7.08 13.21
C LYS A 317 57.23 -8.41 12.94
N PRO A 318 57.05 -9.04 11.77
CA PRO A 318 56.12 -10.14 11.43
C PRO A 318 56.72 -11.56 11.56
N ASN A 319 55.89 -12.61 11.46
CA ASN A 319 56.07 -13.56 10.34
C ASN A 319 54.87 -14.50 10.02
N LYS A 320 55.00 -15.17 8.87
CA LYS A 320 54.02 -16.03 8.16
C LYS A 320 54.45 -17.54 8.24
N PRO A 321 53.90 -18.48 7.43
CA PRO A 321 52.90 -19.49 7.75
C PRO A 321 53.42 -20.94 7.92
N GLY A 322 52.52 -21.90 8.22
CA GLY A 322 52.78 -23.34 8.10
C GLY A 322 51.56 -24.19 7.69
N ASN A 323 51.76 -25.06 6.70
CA ASN A 323 50.99 -26.22 6.21
C ASN A 323 52.04 -27.11 5.46
N PRO A 324 51.85 -28.38 5.03
CA PRO A 324 50.67 -29.25 5.06
C PRO A 324 50.92 -30.74 5.47
N GLY A 325 49.87 -31.56 5.40
CA GLY A 325 49.91 -33.03 5.31
C GLY A 325 48.51 -33.65 5.50
N GLY A 326 48.05 -34.70 4.82
CA GLY A 326 48.70 -35.56 3.81
C GLY A 326 48.62 -37.04 4.22
N GLY A 327 47.68 -37.82 3.67
CA GLY A 327 47.51 -39.26 3.96
C GLY A 327 46.48 -39.94 3.03
N ASN A 328 46.76 -41.16 2.57
CA ASN A 328 46.09 -41.81 1.42
C ASN A 328 46.04 -43.37 1.55
N ASN A 329 45.18 -44.05 0.75
CA ASN A 329 45.00 -45.53 0.61
C ASN A 329 44.48 -46.27 1.88
N GLY A 330 43.91 -47.49 1.87
CA GLY A 330 43.57 -48.50 0.83
C GLY A 330 44.00 -49.93 1.25
N GLY A 331 43.30 -51.06 1.00
CA GLY A 331 41.98 -51.33 0.37
C GLY A 331 41.79 -52.82 -0.04
N ASN A 332 40.57 -53.21 -0.47
CA ASN A 332 40.19 -54.41 -1.27
C ASN A 332 39.94 -55.83 -0.65
N ASN A 333 38.74 -56.36 -0.94
CA ASN A 333 38.35 -57.70 -1.45
C ASN A 333 38.04 -58.99 -0.63
N GLY A 334 36.98 -59.69 -1.12
CA GLY A 334 36.68 -61.13 -1.00
C GLY A 334 35.74 -61.57 0.13
N GLY A 335 34.70 -62.40 -0.04
CA GLY A 335 34.08 -62.99 -1.24
C GLY A 335 33.23 -64.24 -0.87
N GLY A 336 31.97 -64.36 -1.33
CA GLY A 336 31.13 -65.55 -1.04
C GLY A 336 29.68 -65.48 -1.57
N ASN A 337 29.24 -66.53 -2.28
CA ASN A 337 27.89 -66.82 -2.81
C ASN A 337 27.53 -68.26 -2.31
N PRO A 338 26.33 -68.88 -2.50
CA PRO A 338 25.14 -68.44 -3.24
C PRO A 338 23.77 -68.67 -2.55
N GLY A 339 22.70 -68.11 -3.14
CA GLY A 339 21.31 -68.47 -2.81
C GLY A 339 20.31 -67.74 -3.71
N GLY A 340 19.53 -68.47 -4.51
CA GLY A 340 18.57 -67.89 -5.48
C GLY A 340 17.17 -67.63 -4.90
N GLY A 341 16.37 -66.80 -5.58
CA GLY A 341 14.98 -66.59 -5.23
C GLY A 341 14.28 -65.48 -6.03
N HIS A 342 13.47 -65.89 -7.00
CA HIS A 342 12.35 -65.15 -7.63
C HIS A 342 12.61 -63.72 -8.18
N GLU A 343 12.61 -63.62 -9.51
CA GLU A 343 12.35 -62.37 -10.23
C GLU A 343 10.91 -61.90 -9.95
N ASN A 344 10.77 -61.00 -8.99
CA ASN A 344 9.54 -60.24 -8.77
C ASN A 344 9.58 -59.04 -9.75
N PRO A 345 8.55 -58.79 -10.59
CA PRO A 345 8.59 -57.69 -11.54
C PRO A 345 8.72 -56.36 -10.78
N SER A 346 9.86 -55.68 -10.97
CA SER A 346 10.12 -54.37 -10.38
C SER A 346 8.93 -53.45 -10.61
N PRO A 347 8.36 -52.79 -9.57
CA PRO A 347 7.23 -51.91 -9.75
C PRO A 347 7.61 -50.82 -10.75
N SER A 348 6.88 -50.76 -11.86
CA SER A 348 7.08 -49.75 -12.91
C SER A 348 7.05 -48.36 -12.25
N PRO A 349 8.09 -47.52 -12.44
CA PRO A 349 8.27 -46.30 -11.68
C PRO A 349 7.01 -45.44 -11.77
N GLU A 350 6.57 -44.92 -10.63
CA GLU A 350 5.31 -44.19 -10.58
C GLU A 350 5.32 -43.01 -11.57
N PRO A 351 4.24 -42.79 -12.34
CA PRO A 351 4.24 -41.78 -13.39
C PRO A 351 4.34 -40.38 -12.77
N THR A 352 5.55 -39.82 -12.73
CA THR A 352 5.83 -38.46 -12.20
C THR A 352 5.41 -37.35 -13.16
N LYS A 353 5.03 -37.68 -14.40
CA LYS A 353 4.68 -36.71 -15.44
C LYS A 353 3.31 -36.07 -15.18
N PRO A 354 3.18 -34.73 -15.28
CA PRO A 354 1.89 -34.03 -15.28
C PRO A 354 0.96 -34.55 -16.38
N HIS A 355 -0.33 -34.74 -16.05
CA HIS A 355 -1.35 -35.26 -16.96
C HIS A 355 -2.61 -34.38 -17.02
N ALA A 356 -3.06 -33.79 -15.92
CA ALA A 356 -4.24 -32.92 -15.90
C ALA A 356 -4.14 -31.80 -14.86
N ILE A 357 -4.84 -30.70 -15.12
CA ILE A 357 -5.04 -29.56 -14.21
C ILE A 357 -6.50 -29.52 -13.72
N LYS A 358 -6.72 -29.43 -12.41
CA LYS A 358 -8.07 -29.43 -11.78
C LYS A 358 -8.26 -28.18 -10.92
N ARG A 359 -9.47 -27.62 -10.88
CA ARG A 359 -9.83 -26.48 -9.99
C ARG A 359 -9.72 -26.88 -8.51
N VAL A 360 -9.26 -25.96 -7.67
CA VAL A 360 -9.35 -26.00 -6.21
C VAL A 360 -9.89 -24.66 -5.72
N GLY A 361 -10.78 -24.68 -4.72
CA GLY A 361 -11.40 -23.46 -4.18
C GLY A 361 -12.52 -22.90 -5.07
N ALA A 362 -12.85 -21.62 -4.85
CA ALA A 362 -14.01 -20.97 -5.45
C ALA A 362 -13.91 -20.84 -6.97
N GLU A 363 -15.01 -21.10 -7.68
CA GLU A 363 -15.13 -20.90 -9.12
C GLU A 363 -15.42 -19.44 -9.51
N ASN A 364 -16.21 -18.77 -8.68
CA ASN A 364 -16.60 -17.37 -8.83
C ASN A 364 -15.90 -16.52 -7.75
N LEU A 365 -15.31 -15.41 -8.18
CA LEU A 365 -14.56 -14.48 -7.35
C LEU A 365 -15.23 -13.10 -7.44
N THR A 366 -15.38 -12.41 -6.30
CA THR A 366 -15.94 -11.06 -6.25
C THR A 366 -15.01 -10.12 -5.49
N ALA A 367 -14.93 -8.88 -5.96
CA ALA A 367 -14.27 -7.78 -5.29
C ALA A 367 -15.06 -6.49 -5.54
N VAL A 368 -14.80 -5.48 -4.72
CA VAL A 368 -15.25 -4.12 -4.96
C VAL A 368 -14.15 -3.36 -5.68
N ALA A 369 -14.52 -2.43 -6.57
CA ALA A 369 -13.55 -1.58 -7.25
C ALA A 369 -12.65 -0.84 -6.25
N GLY A 370 -11.35 -0.83 -6.52
CA GLY A 370 -10.30 -0.33 -5.61
C GLY A 370 -9.91 -1.28 -4.47
N GLU A 371 -10.55 -2.45 -4.32
CA GLU A 371 -10.20 -3.45 -3.30
C GLU A 371 -9.54 -4.70 -3.90
N ASN A 372 -8.96 -5.54 -3.05
CA ASN A 372 -8.42 -6.85 -3.44
C ASN A 372 -9.52 -7.93 -3.35
N PHE A 373 -9.45 -8.92 -4.25
CA PHE A 373 -10.27 -10.12 -4.16
C PHE A 373 -9.89 -10.93 -2.90
N ALA A 374 -10.88 -11.21 -2.05
CA ALA A 374 -10.68 -11.98 -0.82
C ALA A 374 -10.31 -13.45 -1.09
N ALA A 375 -10.81 -14.03 -2.18
CA ALA A 375 -10.49 -15.38 -2.62
C ALA A 375 -9.48 -15.37 -3.78
N ARG A 376 -8.58 -16.37 -3.80
CA ARG A 376 -7.56 -16.56 -4.84
C ARG A 376 -7.90 -17.77 -5.72
N PRO A 377 -7.72 -17.69 -7.05
CA PRO A 377 -7.71 -18.87 -7.92
C PRO A 377 -6.67 -19.90 -7.45
N ALA A 378 -7.04 -21.18 -7.38
CA ALA A 378 -6.11 -22.27 -7.10
C ALA A 378 -6.39 -23.50 -7.96
N VAL A 379 -5.35 -24.23 -8.34
CA VAL A 379 -5.46 -25.47 -9.11
C VAL A 379 -4.55 -26.55 -8.55
N LYS A 380 -4.91 -27.81 -8.79
CA LYS A 380 -4.08 -28.98 -8.50
C LYS A 380 -3.67 -29.66 -9.80
N VAL A 381 -2.37 -29.88 -9.97
CA VAL A 381 -1.82 -30.66 -11.09
C VAL A 381 -1.65 -32.11 -10.65
N VAL A 382 -2.16 -33.03 -11.47
CA VAL A 382 -2.16 -34.46 -11.18
C VAL A 382 -1.57 -35.30 -12.31
N THR A 383 -1.08 -36.48 -11.95
CA THR A 383 -0.63 -37.57 -12.84
C THR A 383 -1.84 -38.32 -13.43
N SER A 384 -1.59 -39.25 -14.36
CA SER A 384 -2.63 -40.13 -14.91
C SER A 384 -3.27 -41.05 -13.86
N LYS A 385 -2.57 -41.33 -12.75
CA LYS A 385 -3.10 -42.06 -11.59
C LYS A 385 -3.70 -41.13 -10.52
N GLY A 386 -3.91 -39.85 -10.82
CA GLY A 386 -4.51 -38.87 -9.90
C GLY A 386 -3.59 -38.36 -8.78
N LYS A 387 -2.36 -38.87 -8.64
CA LYS A 387 -1.37 -38.37 -7.65
C LYS A 387 -0.96 -36.93 -7.94
N ALA A 388 -0.65 -36.17 -6.90
CA ALA A 388 -0.14 -34.80 -6.98
C ALA A 388 1.23 -34.72 -7.67
N VAL A 389 1.50 -33.61 -8.38
CA VAL A 389 2.84 -33.34 -8.95
C VAL A 389 3.38 -32.01 -8.42
N LYS A 390 4.50 -32.07 -7.68
CA LYS A 390 5.24 -30.91 -7.14
C LYS A 390 6.10 -30.23 -8.22
N GLY A 391 6.31 -28.92 -8.11
CA GLY A 391 7.25 -28.16 -8.94
C GLY A 391 6.78 -27.86 -10.36
N VAL A 392 5.51 -28.11 -10.69
CA VAL A 392 4.95 -27.78 -12.02
C VAL A 392 4.65 -26.28 -12.07
N LYS A 393 5.24 -25.59 -13.05
CA LYS A 393 4.94 -24.17 -13.32
C LYS A 393 3.52 -24.04 -13.91
N VAL A 394 2.60 -23.47 -13.15
CA VAL A 394 1.25 -23.11 -13.57
C VAL A 394 1.19 -21.61 -13.82
N ARG A 395 0.78 -21.20 -15.02
CA ARG A 395 0.52 -19.79 -15.35
C ARG A 395 -0.95 -19.47 -15.14
N PHE A 396 -1.22 -18.48 -14.31
CA PHE A 396 -2.50 -17.81 -14.19
C PHE A 396 -2.51 -16.56 -15.07
N ALA A 397 -3.56 -16.34 -15.85
CA ALA A 397 -3.64 -15.22 -16.80
C ALA A 397 -5.05 -14.61 -16.82
N ILE A 398 -5.12 -13.30 -16.56
CA ILE A 398 -6.33 -12.48 -16.60
C ILE A 398 -6.72 -12.26 -18.08
N SER A 399 -8.01 -12.38 -18.37
CA SER A 399 -8.57 -12.19 -19.72
C SER A 399 -9.96 -11.53 -19.63
N GLY A 400 -10.23 -10.59 -20.53
CA GLY A 400 -11.43 -9.74 -20.50
C GLY A 400 -11.10 -8.27 -20.29
N LYS A 401 -12.10 -7.39 -20.42
CA LYS A 401 -11.94 -5.94 -20.26
C LYS A 401 -11.95 -5.58 -18.77
N THR A 402 -10.80 -5.63 -18.11
CA THR A 402 -10.66 -5.32 -16.68
C THR A 402 -9.34 -4.62 -16.35
N GLU A 403 -9.38 -3.74 -15.35
CA GLU A 403 -8.20 -3.16 -14.73
C GLU A 403 -7.52 -4.12 -13.75
N ALA A 404 -8.19 -5.19 -13.32
CA ALA A 404 -7.66 -6.14 -12.34
C ALA A 404 -6.27 -6.69 -12.70
N THR A 405 -5.40 -6.80 -11.69
CA THR A 405 -3.99 -7.22 -11.80
C THR A 405 -3.64 -8.17 -10.66
N PHE A 406 -2.66 -9.04 -10.88
CA PHE A 406 -2.06 -9.77 -9.77
C PHE A 406 -1.13 -8.85 -8.95
N GLN A 407 -0.82 -9.24 -7.72
CA GLN A 407 0.25 -8.65 -6.91
C GLN A 407 1.57 -8.71 -7.71
N GLY A 408 2.18 -7.54 -7.95
CA GLY A 408 3.24 -7.35 -8.96
C GLY A 408 2.78 -6.62 -10.23
N GLY A 409 1.49 -6.28 -10.34
CA GLY A 409 0.92 -5.51 -11.47
C GLY A 409 0.63 -6.34 -12.72
N GLY A 410 1.19 -7.55 -12.84
CA GLY A 410 1.04 -8.41 -14.00
C GLY A 410 -0.42 -8.81 -14.31
N LYS A 411 -0.76 -8.86 -15.60
CA LYS A 411 -1.97 -9.55 -16.09
C LYS A 411 -1.79 -11.08 -16.14
N SER A 412 -0.59 -11.60 -15.86
CA SER A 412 -0.35 -13.03 -15.72
C SER A 412 0.83 -13.33 -14.82
N GLU A 413 0.68 -14.34 -13.97
CA GLU A 413 1.70 -14.78 -13.02
C GLU A 413 1.93 -16.28 -13.12
N THR A 414 3.15 -16.74 -12.83
CA THR A 414 3.50 -18.17 -12.89
C THR A 414 3.96 -18.68 -11.54
N VAL A 415 3.23 -19.65 -10.98
CA VAL A 415 3.47 -20.22 -9.65
C VAL A 415 3.79 -21.71 -9.78
N SER A 416 4.78 -22.19 -9.03
CA SER A 416 5.11 -23.62 -8.99
C SER A 416 4.22 -24.36 -8.00
N THR A 417 3.77 -25.57 -8.36
CA THR A 417 2.96 -26.40 -7.44
C THR A 417 3.75 -26.82 -6.19
N ASN A 418 3.07 -26.78 -5.03
CA ASN A 418 3.60 -27.21 -3.74
C ASN A 418 3.70 -28.75 -3.63
N ALA A 419 4.02 -29.28 -2.45
CA ALA A 419 4.09 -30.72 -2.20
C ALA A 419 2.77 -31.47 -2.50
N ASP A 420 1.62 -30.83 -2.24
CA ASP A 420 0.28 -31.36 -2.53
C ASP A 420 -0.13 -31.24 -4.00
N GLY A 421 0.77 -30.75 -4.85
CA GLY A 421 0.52 -30.49 -6.28
C GLY A 421 -0.38 -29.28 -6.53
N VAL A 422 -0.60 -28.42 -5.52
CA VAL A 422 -1.45 -27.23 -5.61
C VAL A 422 -0.61 -26.01 -5.97
N ALA A 423 -1.05 -25.25 -6.97
CA ALA A 423 -0.59 -23.91 -7.25
C ALA A 423 -1.75 -22.93 -6.95
N THR A 424 -1.47 -21.92 -6.15
CA THR A 424 -2.42 -20.85 -5.81
C THR A 424 -1.92 -19.57 -6.44
N ALA A 425 -2.79 -18.83 -7.13
CA ALA A 425 -2.43 -17.56 -7.73
C ALA A 425 -2.02 -16.52 -6.67
N PRO A 426 -1.21 -15.50 -7.03
CA PRO A 426 -1.00 -14.33 -6.19
C PRO A 426 -2.32 -13.60 -5.91
N ALA A 427 -2.32 -12.62 -4.99
CA ALA A 427 -3.55 -11.88 -4.72
C ALA A 427 -3.94 -11.06 -5.96
N LEU A 428 -5.23 -10.89 -6.16
CA LEU A 428 -5.79 -10.19 -7.31
C LEU A 428 -6.35 -8.86 -6.82
N SER A 429 -5.90 -7.74 -7.38
CA SER A 429 -6.51 -6.43 -7.17
C SER A 429 -7.60 -6.20 -8.21
N ALA A 430 -8.68 -5.49 -7.87
CA ALA A 430 -9.82 -5.27 -8.76
C ALA A 430 -9.58 -4.17 -9.81
N GLY A 431 -8.77 -3.16 -9.49
CA GLY A 431 -8.77 -1.89 -10.23
C GLY A 431 -10.06 -1.08 -10.01
N SER A 432 -10.21 0.06 -10.70
CA SER A 432 -11.36 0.96 -10.55
C SER A 432 -12.56 0.53 -11.42
N ARG A 433 -12.29 -0.14 -12.55
CA ARG A 433 -13.30 -0.57 -13.52
C ARG A 433 -14.14 -1.75 -13.04
N THR A 434 -15.44 -1.52 -12.92
CA THR A 434 -16.45 -2.55 -12.66
C THR A 434 -16.70 -3.45 -13.88
N GLY A 435 -17.23 -4.64 -13.63
CA GLY A 435 -17.55 -5.63 -14.67
C GLY A 435 -16.93 -7.00 -14.40
N SER A 436 -17.15 -7.95 -15.32
CA SER A 436 -16.74 -9.35 -15.17
C SER A 436 -15.65 -9.75 -16.17
N PHE A 437 -14.77 -10.65 -15.74
CA PHE A 437 -13.62 -11.15 -16.49
C PHE A 437 -13.29 -12.61 -16.08
N THR A 438 -12.29 -13.21 -16.73
CA THR A 438 -11.88 -14.60 -16.45
C THR A 438 -10.39 -14.68 -16.16
N VAL A 439 -10.03 -15.37 -15.08
CA VAL A 439 -8.64 -15.79 -14.82
C VAL A 439 -8.47 -17.22 -15.31
N ASN A 440 -7.52 -17.48 -16.20
CA ASN A 440 -7.26 -18.82 -16.72
C ASN A 440 -5.97 -19.40 -16.12
N ALA A 441 -6.02 -20.63 -15.63
CA ALA A 441 -4.84 -21.41 -15.23
C ALA A 441 -4.49 -22.43 -16.32
N THR A 442 -3.22 -22.43 -16.77
CA THR A 442 -2.64 -23.38 -17.73
C THR A 442 -1.23 -23.79 -17.32
N VAL A 443 -0.68 -24.85 -17.91
CA VAL A 443 0.73 -25.24 -17.74
C VAL A 443 1.49 -24.93 -19.03
N PRO A 444 2.42 -23.94 -19.05
CA PRO A 444 3.14 -23.57 -20.26
C PRO A 444 3.90 -24.76 -20.88
N GLY A 445 3.82 -24.88 -22.21
CA GLY A 445 4.50 -25.94 -22.96
C GLY A 445 3.93 -27.36 -22.76
N LYS A 446 2.74 -27.51 -22.15
CA LYS A 446 2.04 -28.80 -22.04
C LYS A 446 0.53 -28.60 -22.23
N ASP A 447 -0.07 -29.38 -23.13
CA ASP A 447 -1.53 -29.44 -23.21
C ASP A 447 -2.07 -30.40 -22.14
N LEU A 448 -2.52 -29.83 -21.02
CA LEU A 448 -3.12 -30.54 -19.89
C LEU A 448 -4.54 -30.02 -19.58
N GLY A 449 -5.13 -29.25 -20.51
CA GLY A 449 -6.36 -28.48 -20.33
C GLY A 449 -6.17 -27.06 -19.75
N LYS A 450 -7.27 -26.30 -19.69
CA LYS A 450 -7.36 -24.93 -19.15
C LYS A 450 -8.47 -24.83 -18.11
N VAL A 451 -8.19 -24.27 -16.93
CA VAL A 451 -9.20 -24.01 -15.89
C VAL A 451 -9.47 -22.50 -15.81
N GLY A 452 -10.68 -22.06 -16.17
CA GLY A 452 -11.10 -20.65 -16.09
C GLY A 452 -11.89 -20.35 -14.81
N PHE A 453 -11.54 -19.30 -14.08
CA PHE A 453 -12.24 -18.77 -12.90
C PHE A 453 -12.95 -17.48 -13.29
N THR A 454 -14.22 -17.35 -12.96
CA THR A 454 -14.98 -16.12 -13.24
C THR A 454 -14.73 -15.12 -12.11
N ALA A 455 -14.38 -13.90 -12.46
CA ALA A 455 -14.15 -12.81 -11.51
C ALA A 455 -15.05 -11.62 -11.85
N SER A 456 -15.59 -10.94 -10.84
CA SER A 456 -16.44 -9.76 -11.02
C SER A 456 -16.08 -8.65 -10.04
N VAL A 457 -16.03 -7.42 -10.56
CA VAL A 457 -15.76 -6.19 -9.81
C VAL A 457 -17.06 -5.39 -9.73
N THR A 458 -17.55 -5.15 -8.52
CA THR A 458 -18.74 -4.35 -8.27
C THR A 458 -18.38 -2.92 -7.87
N ALA A 459 -19.32 -1.99 -8.08
CA ALA A 459 -19.16 -0.60 -7.65
C ALA A 459 -19.02 -0.52 -6.12
N PRO A 460 -18.23 0.43 -5.58
CA PRO A 460 -18.20 0.68 -4.15
C PRO A 460 -19.57 1.16 -3.70
N LYS A 461 -20.13 0.46 -2.72
CA LYS A 461 -21.32 0.91 -2.00
C LYS A 461 -20.90 1.55 -0.69
N ALA A 462 -21.55 2.67 -0.34
CA ALA A 462 -21.36 3.35 0.93
C ALA A 462 -21.78 2.46 2.11
N ASP A 463 -20.95 2.43 3.15
CA ASP A 463 -21.24 1.78 4.44
C ASP A 463 -21.71 2.77 5.50
N THR A 464 -21.47 4.07 5.29
CA THR A 464 -21.74 5.14 6.23
C THR A 464 -22.36 6.33 5.51
N LEU A 465 -23.41 6.93 6.11
CA LEU A 465 -23.99 8.20 5.71
C LEU A 465 -23.86 9.19 6.88
N ALA A 466 -23.43 10.42 6.60
CA ALA A 466 -23.32 11.49 7.60
C ALA A 466 -23.79 12.83 7.03
N ARG A 467 -24.34 13.73 7.87
CA ARG A 467 -24.58 15.12 7.44
C ARG A 467 -23.25 15.85 7.22
N THR A 468 -23.21 16.78 6.28
CA THR A 468 -22.06 17.70 6.11
C THR A 468 -22.04 18.85 7.12
N SER A 469 -23.11 19.01 7.91
CA SER A 469 -23.30 20.10 8.86
C SER A 469 -24.16 19.66 10.04
N ASP A 470 -23.76 20.07 11.25
CA ASP A 470 -24.48 19.82 12.51
C ASP A 470 -25.57 20.86 12.80
N VAL A 471 -25.78 21.84 11.91
CA VAL A 471 -26.80 22.89 12.09
C VAL A 471 -28.18 22.28 12.27
N VAL A 472 -28.90 22.72 13.31
CA VAL A 472 -30.25 22.26 13.63
C VAL A 472 -31.21 22.70 12.54
N LEU A 473 -32.03 21.78 12.04
CA LEU A 473 -32.94 22.04 10.93
C LEU A 473 -34.31 22.42 11.48
N GLU A 474 -34.59 23.71 11.48
CA GLU A 474 -35.82 24.29 12.03
C GLU A 474 -36.51 25.19 11.01
N ALA A 475 -37.85 25.23 11.07
CA ALA A 475 -38.69 26.13 10.31
C ALA A 475 -39.91 26.57 11.15
N ALA A 476 -40.47 27.74 10.84
CA ALA A 476 -41.81 28.09 11.31
C ALA A 476 -42.88 27.35 10.50
N LYS A 477 -44.12 27.30 10.99
CA LYS A 477 -45.28 26.81 10.23
C LYS A 477 -45.34 27.42 8.83
N ASN A 478 -45.62 26.59 7.83
CA ASN A 478 -45.76 26.98 6.41
C ASN A 478 -44.54 27.71 5.81
N ALA A 479 -43.36 27.62 6.44
CA ALA A 479 -42.13 28.26 5.98
C ALA A 479 -41.15 27.25 5.34
N LYS A 480 -40.24 27.77 4.51
CA LYS A 480 -39.08 27.02 4.01
C LYS A 480 -38.07 26.82 5.15
N PHE A 481 -37.45 25.64 5.24
CA PHE A 481 -36.32 25.41 6.13
C PHE A 481 -35.10 26.23 5.67
N ALA A 482 -34.51 26.99 6.60
CA ALA A 482 -33.42 27.92 6.28
C ALA A 482 -32.13 27.25 5.78
N HIS A 483 -31.94 25.97 6.11
CA HIS A 483 -30.76 25.18 5.78
C HIS A 483 -31.15 23.92 5.01
N ALA A 484 -30.42 23.64 3.92
CA ALA A 484 -30.60 22.42 3.14
C ALA A 484 -30.06 21.19 3.89
N VAL A 485 -30.61 20.01 3.59
CA VAL A 485 -30.03 18.74 4.03
C VAL A 485 -28.98 18.32 3.02
N GLU A 486 -27.73 18.28 3.46
CA GLU A 486 -26.60 17.78 2.70
C GLU A 486 -25.99 16.58 3.44
N VAL A 487 -25.76 15.50 2.69
CA VAL A 487 -25.33 14.21 3.22
C VAL A 487 -24.15 13.69 2.41
N LYS A 488 -23.10 13.27 3.12
CA LYS A 488 -21.92 12.62 2.56
C LYS A 488 -22.04 11.11 2.76
N ALA A 489 -21.89 10.37 1.67
CA ALA A 489 -21.80 8.93 1.64
C ALA A 489 -20.33 8.50 1.57
N THR A 490 -19.93 7.63 2.49
CA THR A 490 -18.56 7.10 2.56
C THR A 490 -18.54 5.59 2.69
N ARG A 491 -17.42 5.00 2.27
CA ARG A 491 -17.05 3.60 2.49
C ARG A 491 -15.66 3.57 3.11
N LYS A 492 -15.51 2.97 4.28
CA LYS A 492 -14.24 2.95 5.05
C LYS A 492 -13.62 4.36 5.17
N GLY A 493 -14.45 5.38 5.40
CA GLY A 493 -14.06 6.79 5.48
C GLY A 493 -13.78 7.52 4.15
N LYS A 494 -13.65 6.81 3.01
CA LYS A 494 -13.47 7.44 1.70
C LYS A 494 -14.82 7.77 1.05
N ALA A 495 -14.90 8.89 0.33
CA ALA A 495 -16.09 9.31 -0.41
C ALA A 495 -16.52 8.28 -1.46
N VAL A 496 -17.83 8.10 -1.64
CA VAL A 496 -18.40 7.19 -2.65
C VAL A 496 -19.32 7.96 -3.60
N ALA A 497 -18.81 8.25 -4.79
CA ALA A 497 -19.55 8.91 -5.86
C ALA A 497 -20.61 7.99 -6.49
N ASN A 498 -21.67 8.58 -7.06
CA ASN A 498 -22.79 7.87 -7.67
C ASN A 498 -23.51 6.85 -6.75
N THR A 499 -23.40 7.01 -5.42
CA THR A 499 -24.23 6.27 -4.47
C THR A 499 -25.67 6.71 -4.67
N THR A 500 -26.59 5.76 -4.90
CA THR A 500 -28.03 6.07 -4.94
C THR A 500 -28.59 6.06 -3.52
N LEU A 501 -29.27 7.14 -3.14
CA LEU A 501 -30.01 7.28 -1.90
C LEU A 501 -31.51 7.38 -2.18
N THR A 502 -32.31 6.83 -1.27
CA THR A 502 -33.71 7.20 -1.08
C THR A 502 -33.82 8.06 0.18
N ALA A 503 -34.71 9.05 0.17
CA ALA A 503 -34.99 9.91 1.31
C ALA A 503 -36.50 9.91 1.58
N THR A 504 -36.90 9.26 2.68
CA THR A 504 -38.30 9.05 3.05
C THR A 504 -38.59 9.66 4.42
N PHE A 505 -39.66 10.44 4.49
CA PHE A 505 -40.36 10.61 5.76
C PHE A 505 -41.08 9.31 6.14
N GLY A 506 -41.29 9.07 7.44
CA GLY A 506 -41.86 7.82 7.96
C GLY A 506 -43.16 7.41 7.25
N GLN A 507 -43.40 6.09 7.14
CA GLN A 507 -44.37 5.46 6.22
C GLN A 507 -45.83 5.96 6.28
N ASP A 508 -46.22 6.69 7.33
CA ASP A 508 -47.57 7.23 7.54
C ASP A 508 -47.64 8.78 7.60
N ALA A 509 -46.60 9.50 7.15
CA ALA A 509 -46.51 10.96 7.20
C ALA A 509 -47.50 11.69 6.26
N LYS A 510 -48.78 11.69 6.63
CA LYS A 510 -49.85 12.48 5.98
C LYS A 510 -49.67 13.99 6.16
N ALA A 511 -48.99 14.38 7.23
CA ALA A 511 -48.59 15.74 7.57
C ALA A 511 -47.13 15.77 8.04
N GLY A 512 -46.54 16.96 8.10
CA GLY A 512 -45.13 17.21 8.32
C GLY A 512 -44.37 17.66 7.05
N PRO A 513 -43.04 17.83 7.15
CA PRO A 513 -42.20 18.40 6.11
C PRO A 513 -42.29 17.71 4.74
N TYR A 514 -41.95 18.45 3.69
CA TYR A 514 -41.97 17.99 2.29
C TYR A 514 -40.93 18.70 1.43
N PHE A 515 -40.52 18.10 0.31
CA PHE A 515 -39.42 18.56 -0.57
C PHE A 515 -39.83 19.47 -1.73
N GLY A 516 -41.14 19.74 -1.84
CA GLY A 516 -41.76 20.40 -2.97
C GLY A 516 -43.12 19.80 -3.27
N LYS A 517 -43.74 20.23 -4.36
CA LYS A 517 -45.01 19.68 -4.85
C LYS A 517 -44.81 19.06 -6.22
N ASP A 518 -45.57 18.01 -6.53
CA ASP A 518 -45.61 17.44 -7.87
C ASP A 518 -46.47 18.29 -8.83
N GLU A 519 -46.65 17.82 -10.06
CA GLU A 519 -47.45 18.48 -11.10
C GLU A 519 -48.94 18.59 -10.74
N GLN A 520 -49.41 17.77 -9.79
CA GLN A 520 -50.77 17.75 -9.29
C GLN A 520 -50.95 18.68 -8.07
N GLY A 521 -49.85 19.18 -7.50
CA GLY A 521 -49.83 20.06 -6.34
C GLY A 521 -49.69 19.34 -5.00
N ASP A 522 -49.49 18.02 -5.01
CA ASP A 522 -49.40 17.18 -3.82
C ASP A 522 -47.97 17.21 -3.21
N PRO A 523 -47.82 17.21 -1.87
CA PRO A 523 -46.51 17.31 -1.22
C PRO A 523 -45.62 16.06 -1.42
N ILE A 524 -44.43 16.26 -2.01
CA ILE A 524 -43.44 15.20 -2.22
C ILE A 524 -42.73 14.89 -0.89
N ARG A 525 -42.96 13.68 -0.35
CA ARG A 525 -42.37 13.19 0.91
C ARG A 525 -41.47 11.95 0.77
N ASN A 526 -41.27 11.49 -0.45
CA ASN A 526 -40.33 10.44 -0.81
C ASN A 526 -39.53 10.91 -2.03
N LEU A 527 -38.20 10.85 -1.93
CA LEU A 527 -37.29 11.05 -3.05
C LEU A 527 -36.56 9.74 -3.32
N THR A 528 -36.62 9.28 -4.57
CA THR A 528 -35.79 8.18 -5.06
C THR A 528 -34.67 8.72 -5.94
N ASP A 529 -33.69 7.87 -6.26
CA ASP A 529 -32.69 8.13 -7.29
C ASP A 529 -31.78 9.36 -7.05
N LEU A 530 -31.70 9.83 -5.80
CA LEU A 530 -30.76 10.86 -5.36
C LEU A 530 -29.34 10.31 -5.46
N LYS A 531 -28.47 10.94 -6.26
CA LYS A 531 -27.09 10.47 -6.47
C LYS A 531 -26.07 11.40 -5.83
N THR A 532 -25.05 10.83 -5.23
CA THR A 532 -23.88 11.57 -4.77
C THR A 532 -22.97 12.00 -5.91
N ASP A 533 -22.39 13.19 -5.77
CA ASP A 533 -21.39 13.77 -6.66
C ASP A 533 -20.02 13.05 -6.56
N ALA A 534 -19.00 13.57 -7.25
CA ALA A 534 -17.63 13.05 -7.19
C ALA A 534 -17.02 13.05 -5.78
N ASN A 535 -17.47 13.96 -4.89
CA ASN A 535 -17.04 14.08 -3.50
C ASN A 535 -17.82 13.18 -2.54
N GLY A 536 -18.74 12.36 -3.07
CA GLY A 536 -19.64 11.52 -2.28
C GLY A 536 -20.74 12.31 -1.56
N VAL A 537 -21.01 13.56 -1.95
CA VAL A 537 -22.01 14.44 -1.33
C VAL A 537 -23.27 14.48 -2.18
N VAL A 538 -24.44 14.45 -1.53
CA VAL A 538 -25.72 14.76 -2.16
C VAL A 538 -26.42 15.87 -1.37
N LYS A 539 -26.90 16.88 -2.09
CA LYS A 539 -27.75 17.95 -1.57
C LYS A 539 -29.21 17.62 -1.89
N LEU A 540 -30.05 17.58 -0.87
CA LEU A 540 -31.47 17.34 -1.05
C LEU A 540 -32.16 18.62 -1.54
N PRO A 541 -33.30 18.51 -2.24
CA PRO A 541 -34.14 19.65 -2.61
C PRO A 541 -34.57 20.49 -1.39
N ASP A 542 -35.08 21.68 -1.68
CA ASP A 542 -35.62 22.58 -0.67
C ASP A 542 -36.70 21.90 0.19
N LEU A 543 -36.56 22.03 1.51
CA LEU A 543 -37.53 21.50 2.47
C LEU A 543 -38.49 22.60 2.93
N PHE A 544 -39.75 22.25 3.07
CA PHE A 544 -40.84 23.12 3.52
C PHE A 544 -41.58 22.48 4.69
N ALA A 545 -41.97 23.29 5.66
CA ALA A 545 -42.86 22.93 6.75
C ALA A 545 -44.32 23.11 6.35
N ASP A 546 -45.23 22.32 6.92
CA ASP A 546 -46.67 22.58 6.89
C ASP A 546 -47.12 23.29 8.18
N ASP A 547 -48.41 23.20 8.53
CA ASP A 547 -48.98 23.84 9.72
C ASP A 547 -48.81 23.01 11.01
N GLN A 548 -48.35 21.76 10.90
CA GLN A 548 -48.20 20.85 12.02
C GLN A 548 -46.85 21.02 12.73
N THR A 549 -46.90 21.45 14.00
CA THR A 549 -45.71 21.59 14.84
C THR A 549 -45.26 20.24 15.38
N GLY A 550 -43.95 19.99 15.36
CA GLY A 550 -43.41 18.75 15.90
C GLY A 550 -41.95 18.53 15.53
N THR A 551 -41.42 17.40 16.00
CA THR A 551 -40.13 16.86 15.53
C THR A 551 -40.41 15.70 14.59
N TYR A 552 -39.85 15.77 13.39
CA TYR A 552 -40.01 14.80 12.31
C TYR A 552 -38.66 14.16 12.00
N THR A 553 -38.67 12.88 11.64
CA THR A 553 -37.47 12.17 11.19
C THR A 553 -37.55 11.95 9.68
N LEU A 554 -36.55 12.44 8.97
CA LEU A 554 -36.23 12.06 7.60
C LEU A 554 -35.22 10.92 7.64
N THR A 555 -35.56 9.77 7.07
CA THR A 555 -34.64 8.63 6.93
C THR A 555 -34.07 8.63 5.53
N LEU A 556 -32.75 8.72 5.41
CA LEU A 556 -32.02 8.46 4.18
C LEU A 556 -31.48 7.03 4.19
N THR A 557 -31.59 6.33 3.06
CA THR A 557 -31.06 4.96 2.88
C THR A 557 -30.25 4.89 1.59
N ALA A 558 -28.99 4.48 1.67
CA ALA A 558 -28.17 4.20 0.50
C ALA A 558 -28.45 2.79 -0.06
N ASP A 559 -28.16 2.57 -1.35
CA ASP A 559 -28.23 1.27 -2.01
C ASP A 559 -27.28 0.19 -1.41
N GLY A 560 -26.33 0.61 -0.56
CA GLY A 560 -25.49 -0.23 0.29
C GLY A 560 -26.13 -0.70 1.60
N GLY A 561 -27.32 -0.19 1.94
CA GLY A 561 -28.00 -0.45 3.21
C GLY A 561 -27.60 0.48 4.36
N ALA A 562 -26.65 1.40 4.13
CA ALA A 562 -26.31 2.44 5.11
C ALA A 562 -27.49 3.42 5.27
N THR A 563 -27.85 3.74 6.52
CA THR A 563 -28.95 4.65 6.85
C THR A 563 -28.49 5.86 7.65
N LEU A 564 -29.22 6.96 7.53
CA LEU A 564 -29.04 8.17 8.32
C LEU A 564 -30.41 8.75 8.69
N GLU A 565 -30.61 9.03 9.97
CA GLU A 565 -31.80 9.74 10.47
C GLU A 565 -31.48 11.22 10.69
N VAL A 566 -32.26 12.09 10.05
CA VAL A 566 -32.14 13.54 10.15
C VAL A 566 -33.39 14.10 10.84
N LYS A 567 -33.20 14.78 11.97
CA LYS A 567 -34.28 15.42 12.73
C LYS A 567 -34.58 16.81 12.18
N LEU A 568 -35.87 17.08 12.00
CA LEU A 568 -36.43 18.33 11.48
C LEU A 568 -37.47 18.85 12.49
N VAL A 569 -37.44 20.14 12.83
CA VAL A 569 -38.36 20.72 13.83
C VAL A 569 -39.22 21.81 13.20
N ILE A 570 -40.54 21.66 13.27
CA ILE A 570 -41.50 22.72 12.92
C ILE A 570 -41.91 23.44 14.20
N LYS A 571 -41.56 24.73 14.30
CA LYS A 571 -41.88 25.65 15.40
C LYS A 571 -43.23 26.34 15.16
N GLY A 572 -43.93 26.60 16.27
CA GLY A 572 -45.34 27.01 16.30
C GLY A 572 -45.61 28.49 16.24
#